data_AF-A0A7Y5RMA0-F1
#
_entry.id   AF-A0A7Y5RMA0-F1
#
_cell.length_a   1.000
_cell.length_b   1.000
_cell.length_c   1.000
_cell.angle_alpha   90.00
_cell.angle_beta   90.00
_cell.angle_gamma   90.00
#
_symmetry.space_group_name_H-M   'P 1'
#
loop_
_entity.id
_entity.type
_entity.pdbx_description
1 polymer ?
#
loop_
_entity_poly.entity_id
_entity_poly.type
_entity_poly.pdbx_seq_one_letter_code
_entity_poly.pdbx_strand_id
1 'polypeptide(L)'
;MQCLDVDMSGVFDPNRVPAQTLPDTATLLTVTAVGLAVVGGFFYWLVRRTLSPREDLSQSTSPGSHVAAGALLLVGTYFVAQVIGSYAGMAFAGYTPVENGPLPTPEQYHQIDIIRALIVLLTPIPYILFLKSGGATTTHIGLRGMGKRAAWIPLLCVTWTALSIATGWFAVAVSQCFDLGRDTQEVLARTMQPSDWRLVASILSPVMAAPLAEEFVFRVGLFGLARRYTGFWPAAIIVTLFFASLHGPVEQPQYIVPVSVLGLSLCWVYEQSRNVWFPVALHAFHNASVLLLTGMLE
;
A
#
# COMPACT_ATOMS: atom_id res chain seq x y z
N MET A 1 33.73 17.88 8.26
CA MET A 1 32.78 18.58 7.36
C MET A 1 33.34 18.52 5.95
N GLN A 2 32.93 17.50 5.19
CA GLN A 2 33.14 17.39 3.75
C GLN A 2 31.78 16.94 3.21
N CYS A 3 30.92 17.90 2.88
CA CYS A 3 29.56 17.67 2.35
C CYS A 3 29.31 18.44 1.03
N LEU A 4 30.35 18.97 0.38
CA LEU A 4 30.18 19.95 -0.70
C LEU A 4 31.08 19.70 -1.92
N ASP A 5 31.33 18.44 -2.28
CA ASP A 5 31.79 18.11 -3.62
C ASP A 5 30.68 17.33 -4.33
N VAL A 6 29.82 18.06 -5.02
CA VAL A 6 28.70 17.52 -5.80
C VAL A 6 29.24 17.10 -7.16
N ASP A 7 29.56 15.81 -7.31
CA ASP A 7 29.82 15.22 -8.62
C ASP A 7 28.49 14.86 -9.30
N MET A 8 28.12 15.65 -10.32
CA MET A 8 26.92 15.47 -11.14
C MET A 8 27.13 14.45 -12.28
N SER A 9 28.31 13.81 -12.38
CA SER A 9 28.70 13.00 -13.53
C SER A 9 28.46 11.50 -13.40
N GLY A 10 27.66 11.06 -12.41
CA GLY A 10 27.28 9.66 -12.22
C GLY A 10 26.39 9.12 -13.36
N VAL A 11 26.98 8.95 -14.54
CA VAL A 11 26.39 8.31 -15.71
C VAL A 11 26.08 6.86 -15.33
N PHE A 12 24.81 6.52 -15.42
CA PHE A 12 24.30 5.15 -15.31
C PHE A 12 25.10 4.21 -16.23
N ASP A 13 25.76 3.19 -15.67
CA ASP A 13 26.41 2.11 -16.41
C ASP A 13 25.47 0.90 -16.48
N PRO A 14 24.74 0.70 -17.60
CA PRO A 14 23.78 -0.40 -17.75
C PRO A 14 24.42 -1.79 -17.67
N ASN A 15 25.75 -1.92 -17.74
CA ASN A 15 26.45 -3.21 -17.75
C ASN A 15 26.91 -3.68 -16.37
N ARG A 16 26.71 -2.88 -15.31
CA ARG A 16 27.09 -3.23 -13.93
C ARG A 16 25.95 -3.72 -13.05
N VAL A 17 24.73 -3.78 -13.58
CA VAL A 17 23.57 -4.24 -12.80
C VAL A 17 23.66 -5.78 -12.68
N PRO A 18 23.84 -6.35 -11.47
CA PRO A 18 23.73 -7.79 -11.30
C PRO A 18 22.33 -8.21 -11.75
N ALA A 19 22.24 -9.29 -12.53
CA ALA A 19 20.97 -9.81 -13.02
C ALA A 19 19.95 -9.90 -11.86
N GLN A 20 18.95 -9.02 -11.84
CA GLN A 20 17.94 -9.02 -10.80
C GLN A 20 17.14 -10.31 -10.92
N THR A 21 17.36 -11.24 -9.99
CA THR A 21 16.58 -12.46 -9.86
C THR A 21 15.39 -12.18 -8.94
N LEU A 22 14.20 -12.65 -9.31
CA LEU A 22 13.07 -12.65 -8.38
C LEU A 22 13.46 -13.49 -7.14
N PRO A 23 13.05 -13.08 -5.93
CA PRO A 23 13.05 -13.99 -4.80
C PRO A 23 12.32 -15.26 -5.22
N ASP A 24 12.84 -16.43 -4.87
CA ASP A 24 12.19 -17.69 -5.23
C ASP A 24 10.74 -17.71 -4.71
N THR A 25 9.89 -18.55 -5.32
CA THR A 25 8.47 -18.65 -4.95
C THR A 25 8.30 -18.98 -3.47
N ALA A 26 9.26 -19.69 -2.88
CA ALA A 26 9.35 -19.97 -1.46
C ALA A 26 9.54 -18.70 -0.62
N THR A 27 10.39 -17.76 -1.04
CA THR A 27 10.63 -16.47 -0.39
C THR A 27 9.40 -15.58 -0.47
N LEU A 28 8.72 -15.51 -1.63
CA LEU A 28 7.50 -14.72 -1.76
C LEU A 28 6.36 -15.26 -0.87
N LEU A 29 6.20 -16.59 -0.84
CA LEU A 29 5.26 -17.27 0.06
C LEU A 29 5.65 -17.09 1.53
N THR A 30 6.94 -17.12 1.85
CA THR A 30 7.46 -16.93 3.22
C THR A 30 7.23 -15.50 3.70
N VAL A 31 7.57 -14.49 2.90
CA VAL A 31 7.31 -13.07 3.23
C VAL A 31 5.82 -12.84 3.42
N THR A 32 4.98 -13.41 2.54
CA THR A 32 3.52 -13.31 2.68
C THR A 32 3.01 -14.01 3.94
N ALA A 33 3.49 -15.22 4.23
CA ALA A 33 3.11 -15.99 5.40
C ALA A 33 3.56 -15.33 6.71
N VAL A 34 4.79 -14.79 6.74
CA VAL A 34 5.32 -14.02 7.87
C VAL A 34 4.53 -12.73 8.04
N GLY A 35 4.22 -12.00 6.97
CA GLY A 35 3.38 -10.80 7.01
C GLY A 35 1.99 -11.11 7.59
N LEU A 36 1.34 -12.16 7.10
CA LEU A 36 0.05 -12.65 7.62
C LEU A 36 0.14 -13.09 9.09
N ALA A 37 1.23 -13.73 9.49
CA ALA A 37 1.43 -14.18 10.87
C ALA A 37 1.73 -13.01 11.84
N VAL A 38 2.48 -12.00 11.40
CA VAL A 38 2.76 -10.79 12.18
C VAL A 38 1.48 -9.97 12.37
N VAL A 39 0.72 -9.77 11.29
CA VAL A 39 -0.60 -9.12 11.32
C VAL A 39 -1.54 -9.91 12.22
N GLY A 40 -1.71 -11.20 11.93
CA GLY A 40 -2.57 -12.10 12.69
C GLY A 40 -2.19 -12.16 14.17
N GLY A 41 -0.90 -12.20 14.48
CA GLY A 41 -0.35 -12.21 15.84
C GLY A 41 -0.56 -10.90 16.59
N PHE A 42 -0.30 -9.75 15.94
CA PHE A 42 -0.58 -8.43 16.52
C PHE A 42 -2.07 -8.25 16.82
N PHE A 43 -2.94 -8.65 15.88
CA PHE A 43 -4.39 -8.55 16.08
C PHE A 43 -4.92 -9.56 17.09
N TYR A 44 -4.41 -10.79 17.09
CA TYR A 44 -4.71 -11.78 18.12
C TYR A 44 -4.32 -11.27 19.51
N TRP A 45 -3.12 -10.69 19.64
CA TRP A 45 -2.67 -10.07 20.88
C TRP A 45 -3.54 -8.87 21.27
N LEU A 46 -3.91 -8.00 20.32
CA LEU A 46 -4.77 -6.85 20.56
C LEU A 46 -6.15 -7.29 21.06
N VAL A 47 -6.75 -8.27 20.40
CA VAL A 47 -8.03 -8.90 20.76
C VAL A 47 -7.92 -9.58 22.12
N ARG A 48 -6.90 -10.41 22.38
CA ARG A 48 -6.67 -11.07 23.68
C ARG A 48 -6.46 -10.09 24.83
N ARG A 49 -5.72 -9.00 24.59
CA ARG A 49 -5.40 -7.98 25.59
C ARG A 49 -6.62 -7.14 25.97
N THR A 50 -7.57 -7.00 25.04
CA THR A 50 -8.78 -6.18 25.24
C THR A 50 -10.00 -7.02 25.61
N LEU A 51 -10.07 -8.29 25.18
CA LEU A 51 -11.01 -9.32 25.64
C LEU A 51 -10.47 -10.08 26.86
N SER A 52 -9.95 -9.38 27.87
CA SER A 52 -9.74 -10.01 29.18
C SER A 52 -11.08 -10.60 29.65
N PRO A 53 -11.12 -11.84 30.15
CA PRO A 53 -12.38 -12.57 30.38
C PRO A 53 -13.20 -11.90 31.48
N ARG A 54 -14.21 -11.12 31.08
CA ARG A 54 -15.33 -10.75 31.94
C ARG A 54 -16.70 -10.86 31.28
N GLU A 55 -16.80 -11.30 30.03
CA GLU A 55 -18.11 -11.53 29.41
C GLU A 55 -18.15 -12.88 28.71
N ASP A 56 -19.19 -13.64 29.05
CA ASP A 56 -19.59 -14.91 28.48
C ASP A 56 -19.69 -14.79 26.94
N LEU A 57 -18.83 -15.54 26.24
CA LEU A 57 -18.72 -15.55 24.78
C LEU A 57 -20.00 -16.04 24.07
N SER A 58 -20.97 -16.57 24.79
CA SER A 58 -22.27 -17.00 24.23
C SER A 58 -23.27 -15.85 24.01
N GLN A 59 -23.01 -14.64 24.52
CA GLN A 59 -23.97 -13.51 24.45
C GLN A 59 -23.44 -12.20 23.83
N SER A 60 -22.19 -12.14 23.35
CA SER A 60 -21.59 -10.90 22.84
C SER A 60 -21.80 -10.67 21.33
N THR A 61 -23.06 -10.55 20.90
CA THR A 61 -23.38 -9.96 19.58
C THR A 61 -23.40 -8.43 19.67
N SER A 62 -22.40 -7.82 20.32
CA SER A 62 -22.29 -6.36 20.32
C SER A 62 -21.81 -5.89 18.93
N PRO A 63 -22.32 -4.78 18.39
CA PRO A 63 -21.85 -4.23 17.11
C PRO A 63 -20.33 -3.98 17.04
N GLY A 64 -19.67 -3.88 18.21
CA GLY A 64 -18.23 -3.72 18.34
C GLY A 64 -17.42 -4.93 17.89
N SER A 65 -17.76 -6.13 18.38
CA SER A 65 -17.03 -7.38 18.08
C SER A 65 -17.20 -7.79 16.61
N HIS A 66 -18.40 -7.58 16.05
CA HIS A 66 -18.67 -7.87 14.64
C HIS A 66 -17.85 -6.99 13.69
N VAL A 67 -17.71 -5.70 13.96
CA VAL A 67 -16.87 -4.82 13.12
C VAL A 67 -15.39 -5.17 13.25
N ALA A 68 -14.92 -5.59 14.43
CA ALA A 68 -13.55 -6.05 14.61
C ALA A 68 -13.24 -7.32 13.81
N ALA A 69 -14.13 -8.32 13.87
CA ALA A 69 -14.03 -9.52 13.04
C ALA A 69 -14.05 -9.19 11.54
N GLY A 70 -14.89 -8.23 11.14
CA GLY A 70 -14.94 -7.74 9.77
C GLY A 70 -13.62 -7.12 9.31
N ALA A 71 -12.97 -6.32 10.15
CA ALA A 71 -11.68 -5.73 9.81
C ALA A 71 -10.59 -6.79 9.59
N LEU A 72 -10.57 -7.85 10.41
CA LEU A 72 -9.65 -8.98 10.22
C LEU A 72 -9.95 -9.77 8.95
N LEU A 73 -11.24 -9.99 8.65
CA LEU A 73 -11.67 -10.62 7.41
C LEU A 73 -11.16 -9.82 6.21
N LEU A 74 -11.38 -8.50 6.20
CA LEU A 74 -10.96 -7.61 5.12
C LEU A 74 -9.46 -7.72 4.84
N VAL A 75 -8.64 -7.63 5.89
CA VAL A 75 -7.19 -7.73 5.81
C VAL A 75 -6.76 -9.12 5.30
N GLY A 76 -7.33 -10.18 5.86
CA GLY A 76 -7.04 -11.55 5.43
C GLY A 76 -7.40 -11.78 3.95
N THR A 77 -8.59 -11.35 3.53
CA THR A 77 -9.01 -11.46 2.12
C THR A 77 -8.12 -10.65 1.19
N TYR A 78 -7.60 -9.49 1.62
CA TYR A 78 -6.70 -8.68 0.81
C TYR A 78 -5.39 -9.40 0.48
N PHE A 79 -4.72 -9.95 1.49
CA PHE A 79 -3.47 -10.68 1.26
C PHE A 79 -3.70 -11.97 0.45
N VAL A 80 -4.79 -12.68 0.70
CA VAL A 80 -5.17 -13.85 -0.11
C VAL A 80 -5.43 -13.44 -1.57
N ALA A 81 -6.15 -12.34 -1.80
CA ALA A 81 -6.41 -11.81 -3.13
C ALA A 81 -5.13 -11.37 -3.85
N GLN A 82 -4.15 -10.81 -3.14
CA GLN A 82 -2.84 -10.47 -3.71
C GLN A 82 -2.10 -11.71 -4.21
N VAL A 83 -2.08 -12.79 -3.42
CA VAL A 83 -1.45 -14.07 -3.80
C VAL A 83 -2.18 -14.69 -4.98
N ILE A 84 -3.49 -14.89 -4.87
CA ILE A 84 -4.31 -15.49 -5.93
C ILE A 84 -4.19 -14.67 -7.22
N GLY A 85 -4.27 -13.34 -7.11
CA GLY A 85 -4.15 -12.44 -8.25
C GLY A 85 -2.80 -12.53 -8.95
N SER A 86 -1.72 -12.63 -8.18
CA SER A 86 -0.38 -12.81 -8.73
C SER A 86 -0.24 -14.14 -9.50
N TYR A 87 -0.70 -15.26 -8.92
CA TYR A 87 -0.65 -16.57 -9.59
C TYR A 87 -1.58 -16.65 -10.80
N ALA A 88 -2.80 -16.12 -10.70
CA ALA A 88 -3.75 -16.06 -11.81
C ALA A 88 -3.20 -15.20 -12.96
N GLY A 89 -2.59 -14.06 -12.61
CA GLY A 89 -1.91 -13.19 -13.56
C GLY A 89 -0.75 -13.88 -14.27
N MET A 90 0.10 -14.61 -13.54
CA MET A 90 1.21 -15.37 -14.11
C MET A 90 0.72 -16.47 -15.06
N ALA A 91 -0.31 -17.22 -14.65
CA ALA A 91 -0.92 -18.24 -15.50
C ALA A 91 -1.52 -17.64 -16.79
N PHE A 92 -2.21 -16.50 -16.68
CA PHE A 92 -2.77 -15.79 -17.82
C PHE A 92 -1.68 -15.26 -18.77
N ALA A 93 -0.59 -14.75 -18.21
CA ALA A 93 0.55 -14.22 -18.96
C ALA A 93 1.45 -15.31 -19.58
N GLY A 94 1.15 -16.59 -19.34
CA GLY A 94 2.01 -17.71 -19.74
C GLY A 94 3.40 -17.62 -19.09
N TYR A 95 3.50 -17.03 -17.90
CA TYR A 95 4.74 -16.88 -17.16
C TYR A 95 4.78 -17.87 -16.00
N THR A 96 5.86 -18.63 -15.91
CA THR A 96 6.15 -19.50 -14.77
C THR A 96 7.46 -19.04 -14.14
N PRO A 97 7.45 -18.60 -12.86
CA PRO A 97 8.68 -18.22 -12.19
C PRO A 97 9.55 -19.46 -11.99
N VAL A 98 10.81 -19.39 -12.42
CA VAL A 98 11.82 -20.42 -12.22
C VAL A 98 12.98 -19.78 -11.47
N GLU A 99 13.58 -20.51 -10.52
CA GLU A 99 14.75 -20.05 -9.78
C GLU A 99 15.89 -19.69 -10.75
N ASN A 100 16.46 -18.49 -10.61
CA ASN A 100 17.44 -17.90 -11.53
C ASN A 100 16.98 -17.81 -13.00
N GLY A 101 15.66 -17.91 -13.24
CA GLY A 101 15.04 -17.73 -14.55
C GLY A 101 14.90 -16.26 -14.96
N PRO A 102 14.54 -15.99 -16.23
CA PRO A 102 14.32 -14.64 -16.69
C PRO A 102 13.14 -13.98 -15.98
N LEU A 103 13.25 -12.68 -15.74
CA LEU A 103 12.13 -11.85 -15.29
C LEU A 103 11.01 -11.84 -16.36
N PRO A 104 9.75 -11.61 -15.95
CA PRO A 104 8.66 -11.43 -16.91
C PRO A 104 9.01 -10.34 -17.93
N THR A 105 8.59 -10.54 -19.18
CA THR A 105 8.65 -9.44 -20.16
C THR A 105 7.74 -8.29 -19.70
N PRO A 106 7.94 -7.04 -20.17
CA PRO A 106 7.05 -5.93 -19.80
C PRO A 106 5.57 -6.24 -20.07
N GLU A 107 5.25 -6.93 -21.16
CA GLU A 107 3.89 -7.37 -21.47
C GLU A 107 3.34 -8.33 -20.41
N GLN A 108 4.12 -9.35 -20.04
CA GLN A 108 3.72 -10.30 -19.00
C GLN A 108 3.54 -9.61 -17.66
N TYR A 109 4.41 -8.64 -17.33
CA TYR A 109 4.30 -7.86 -16.10
C TYR A 109 2.99 -7.07 -16.04
N HIS A 110 2.61 -6.37 -17.12
CA HIS A 110 1.33 -5.65 -17.19
C HIS A 110 0.13 -6.58 -17.10
N GLN A 111 0.17 -7.73 -17.76
CA GLN A 111 -0.89 -8.73 -17.67
C GLN A 111 -1.05 -9.26 -16.24
N ILE A 112 0.06 -9.57 -15.56
CA ILE A 112 0.06 -9.99 -14.16
C ILE A 112 -0.55 -8.92 -13.27
N ASP A 113 -0.11 -7.66 -13.42
CA ASP A 113 -0.54 -6.55 -12.58
C ASP A 113 -2.03 -6.23 -12.73
N ILE A 114 -2.56 -6.22 -13.96
CA ILE A 114 -3.99 -5.98 -14.22
C ILE A 114 -4.85 -7.06 -13.57
N ILE A 115 -4.52 -8.34 -13.79
CA ILE A 115 -5.30 -9.45 -13.24
C ILE A 115 -5.29 -9.39 -11.71
N ARG A 116 -4.12 -9.11 -11.12
CA ARG A 116 -3.98 -8.89 -9.68
C ARG A 116 -4.84 -7.73 -9.19
N ALA A 117 -4.76 -6.57 -9.85
CA ALA A 117 -5.53 -5.37 -9.49
C ALA A 117 -7.04 -5.62 -9.54
N LEU A 118 -7.54 -6.30 -10.58
CA LEU A 118 -8.95 -6.66 -10.72
C LEU A 118 -9.42 -7.56 -9.57
N ILE A 119 -8.63 -8.56 -9.19
CA ILE A 119 -8.97 -9.47 -8.09
C ILE A 119 -8.93 -8.74 -6.73
N VAL A 120 -7.94 -7.88 -6.53
CA VAL A 120 -7.79 -7.08 -5.30
C VAL A 120 -8.93 -6.08 -5.13
N LEU A 121 -9.48 -5.52 -6.21
CA LEU A 121 -10.65 -4.64 -6.15
C LEU A 121 -11.92 -5.34 -5.62
N LEU A 122 -11.98 -6.66 -5.63
CA LEU A 122 -13.10 -7.43 -5.08
C LEU A 122 -13.00 -7.59 -3.55
N THR A 123 -11.85 -7.28 -2.94
CA THR A 123 -11.59 -7.50 -1.50
C THR A 123 -12.54 -6.76 -0.55
N PRO A 124 -13.08 -5.56 -0.86
CA PRO A 124 -14.06 -4.92 0.01
C PRO A 124 -15.42 -5.62 0.02
N ILE A 125 -15.75 -6.46 -0.99
CA ILE A 125 -17.08 -7.06 -1.15
C ILE A 125 -17.40 -8.05 -0.01
N PRO A 126 -16.58 -9.09 0.29
CA PRO A 126 -16.84 -10.00 1.41
C PRO A 126 -16.99 -9.26 2.74
N TYR A 127 -16.17 -8.23 2.96
CA TYR A 127 -16.24 -7.38 4.15
C TYR A 127 -17.56 -6.62 4.25
N ILE A 128 -18.01 -5.97 3.18
CA ILE A 128 -19.28 -5.23 3.17
C ILE A 128 -20.46 -6.18 3.40
N LEU A 129 -20.44 -7.36 2.79
CA LEU A 129 -21.47 -8.39 2.99
C LEU A 129 -21.49 -8.88 4.44
N PHE A 130 -20.31 -9.15 5.02
CA PHE A 130 -20.17 -9.55 6.42
C PHE A 130 -20.67 -8.47 7.38
N LEU A 131 -20.35 -7.19 7.13
CA LEU A 131 -20.86 -6.11 7.95
C LEU A 131 -22.39 -6.00 7.88
N LYS A 132 -22.96 -6.11 6.68
CA LYS A 132 -24.42 -6.09 6.49
C LYS A 132 -25.11 -7.23 7.22
N SER A 133 -24.51 -8.42 7.25
CA SER A 133 -25.10 -9.57 7.95
C SER A 133 -25.17 -9.39 9.47
N GLY A 134 -24.35 -8.51 10.05
CA GLY A 134 -24.42 -8.12 11.47
C GLY A 134 -25.16 -6.81 11.74
N GLY A 135 -25.92 -6.28 10.75
CA GLY A 135 -26.71 -5.05 10.90
C GLY A 135 -25.89 -3.75 10.83
N ALA A 136 -24.60 -3.80 10.49
CA ALA A 136 -23.79 -2.60 10.36
C ALA A 136 -24.09 -1.88 9.03
N THR A 137 -24.22 -0.55 9.09
CA THR A 137 -24.41 0.30 7.92
C THR A 137 -23.09 0.72 7.28
N THR A 138 -23.13 1.05 5.99
CA THR A 138 -21.98 1.58 5.22
C THR A 138 -21.41 2.88 5.81
N THR A 139 -22.20 3.62 6.60
CA THR A 139 -21.74 4.86 7.24
C THR A 139 -20.72 4.63 8.36
N HIS A 140 -20.67 3.43 8.96
CA HIS A 140 -19.68 3.05 9.98
C HIS A 140 -18.29 2.86 9.40
N ILE A 141 -18.20 2.59 8.09
CA ILE A 141 -16.94 2.37 7.37
C ILE A 141 -16.52 3.57 6.52
N GLY A 142 -17.10 4.74 6.77
CA GLY A 142 -16.74 5.97 6.07
C GLY A 142 -17.19 6.06 4.62
N LEU A 143 -18.04 5.13 4.14
CA LEU A 143 -18.69 5.24 2.83
C LEU A 143 -19.80 6.29 2.90
N ARG A 144 -19.42 7.55 2.73
CA ARG A 144 -20.31 8.71 2.79
C ARG A 144 -20.07 9.60 1.58
N GLY A 145 -21.11 10.27 1.08
CA GLY A 145 -20.93 11.32 0.07
C GLY A 145 -20.02 12.44 0.60
N MET A 146 -19.10 12.93 -0.23
CA MET A 146 -18.12 13.97 0.18
C MET A 146 -18.78 15.34 0.37
N GLY A 147 -19.88 15.60 -0.33
CA GLY A 147 -20.62 16.86 -0.27
C GLY A 147 -19.73 18.09 -0.54
N LYS A 148 -20.05 19.23 0.09
CA LYS A 148 -19.29 20.49 -0.08
C LYS A 148 -17.82 20.39 0.37
N ARG A 149 -17.47 19.42 1.22
CA ARG A 149 -16.09 19.23 1.69
C ARG A 149 -15.14 18.76 0.58
N ALA A 150 -15.67 18.21 -0.52
CA ALA A 150 -14.88 17.86 -1.70
C ALA A 150 -14.11 19.06 -2.29
N ALA A 151 -14.57 20.29 -2.06
CA ALA A 151 -13.88 21.51 -2.49
C ALA A 151 -12.48 21.69 -1.86
N TRP A 152 -12.17 20.99 -0.76
CA TRP A 152 -10.86 21.02 -0.11
C TRP A 152 -9.85 20.02 -0.71
N ILE A 153 -10.27 19.08 -1.56
CA ILE A 153 -9.38 18.08 -2.15
C ILE A 153 -8.23 18.73 -2.93
N PRO A 154 -8.46 19.74 -3.81
CA PRO A 154 -7.36 20.35 -4.55
C PRO A 154 -6.32 20.98 -3.63
N LEU A 155 -6.76 21.67 -2.56
CA LEU A 155 -5.84 22.25 -1.59
C LEU A 155 -5.04 21.16 -0.87
N LEU A 156 -5.70 20.10 -0.41
CA LEU A 156 -5.05 18.95 0.22
C LEU A 156 -3.98 18.35 -0.70
N CYS A 157 -4.32 18.13 -1.96
CA CYS A 157 -3.41 17.63 -3.00
C CYS A 157 -2.20 18.55 -3.22
N VAL A 158 -2.41 19.86 -3.38
CA VAL A 158 -1.31 20.83 -3.56
C VAL A 158 -0.38 20.87 -2.34
N THR A 159 -0.95 20.95 -1.14
CA THR A 159 -0.14 20.93 0.09
C THR A 159 0.66 19.64 0.22
N TRP A 160 0.08 18.53 -0.24
CA TRP A 160 0.72 17.23 -0.19
C TRP A 160 1.82 17.06 -1.24
N THR A 161 1.67 17.62 -2.45
CA THR A 161 2.74 17.65 -3.45
C THR A 161 3.98 18.35 -2.90
N ALA A 162 3.81 19.51 -2.28
CA ALA A 162 4.93 20.26 -1.70
C ALA A 162 5.63 19.45 -0.60
N LEU A 163 4.86 18.80 0.29
CA LEU A 163 5.40 17.94 1.34
C LEU A 163 6.12 16.71 0.76
N SER A 164 5.54 16.06 -0.25
CA SER A 164 6.14 14.90 -0.93
C SER A 164 7.49 15.27 -1.54
N ILE A 165 7.58 16.38 -2.26
CA ILE A 165 8.83 16.89 -2.83
C ILE A 165 9.86 17.16 -1.73
N ALA A 166 9.47 17.85 -0.66
CA ALA A 166 10.37 18.14 0.46
C ALA A 166 10.90 16.85 1.13
N THR A 167 10.05 15.85 1.35
CA THR A 167 10.45 14.57 1.93
C THR A 167 11.35 13.75 1.01
N GLY A 168 11.12 13.81 -0.31
CA GLY A 168 11.99 13.19 -1.31
C GLY A 168 13.39 13.79 -1.29
N TRP A 169 13.50 15.12 -1.32
CA TRP A 169 14.79 15.81 -1.22
C TRP A 169 15.52 15.53 0.09
N PHE A 170 14.80 15.51 1.21
CA PHE A 170 15.36 15.14 2.50
C PHE A 170 15.90 13.70 2.49
N ALA A 171 15.14 12.75 1.94
CA ALA A 171 15.56 11.35 1.90
C ALA A 171 16.77 11.13 0.98
N VAL A 172 16.86 11.85 -0.14
CA VAL A 172 18.07 11.87 -0.99
C VAL A 172 19.28 12.41 -0.22
N ALA A 173 19.12 13.54 0.48
CA ALA A 173 20.21 14.11 1.27
C ALA A 173 20.69 13.17 2.38
N VAL A 174 19.78 12.47 3.07
CA VAL A 174 20.13 11.46 4.07
C VAL A 174 20.89 10.31 3.40
N SER A 175 20.39 9.79 2.29
CA SER A 175 21.01 8.65 1.59
C SER A 175 22.45 8.98 1.16
N GLN A 176 22.69 10.22 0.71
CA GLN A 176 24.04 10.72 0.38
C GLN A 176 24.93 10.87 1.61
N CYS A 177 24.41 11.38 2.73
CA CYS A 177 25.19 11.56 3.96
C CYS A 177 25.68 10.24 4.57
N PHE A 178 24.97 9.13 4.31
CA PHE A 178 25.24 7.83 4.91
C PHE A 178 25.73 6.78 3.91
N ASP A 179 26.04 7.17 2.67
CA ASP A 179 26.43 6.29 1.57
C ASP A 179 25.48 5.10 1.37
N LEU A 180 24.18 5.36 1.57
CA LEU A 180 23.10 4.41 1.36
C LEU A 180 22.68 4.48 -0.13
N GLY A 181 23.60 4.18 -1.05
CA GLY A 181 23.31 3.99 -2.49
C GLY A 181 23.03 2.51 -2.81
N ARG A 182 22.45 2.06 -3.93
CA ARG A 182 21.73 2.60 -5.12
C ARG A 182 20.94 1.39 -5.71
N ASP A 183 20.19 1.61 -6.80
CA ASP A 183 19.60 0.62 -7.74
C ASP A 183 18.20 0.02 -7.49
N THR A 184 17.17 0.84 -7.68
CA THR A 184 15.76 0.37 -7.83
C THR A 184 15.04 0.98 -9.04
N GLN A 185 15.75 1.79 -9.84
CA GLN A 185 15.21 2.43 -11.06
C GLN A 185 14.82 1.40 -12.13
N GLU A 186 15.38 0.18 -12.10
CA GLU A 186 15.15 -0.81 -13.17
C GLU A 186 13.72 -1.40 -13.18
N VAL A 187 13.13 -1.69 -12.01
CA VAL A 187 11.75 -2.20 -11.92
C VAL A 187 10.75 -1.13 -12.35
N LEU A 188 11.03 0.12 -11.99
CA LEU A 188 10.21 1.27 -12.37
C LEU A 188 10.30 1.55 -13.88
N ALA A 189 11.51 1.55 -14.43
CA ALA A 189 11.77 1.72 -15.87
C ALA A 189 11.09 0.61 -16.71
N ARG A 190 11.07 -0.63 -16.22
CA ARG A 190 10.34 -1.74 -16.88
C ARG A 190 8.82 -1.59 -16.81
N THR A 191 8.31 -0.92 -15.78
CA THR A 191 6.87 -0.62 -15.63
C THR A 191 6.43 0.56 -16.50
N MET A 192 7.35 1.46 -16.87
CA MET A 192 7.06 2.70 -17.61
C MET A 192 7.28 2.63 -19.13
N GLN A 193 7.71 1.50 -19.69
CA GLN A 193 7.90 1.32 -21.14
C GLN A 193 6.58 1.58 -21.93
N PRO A 194 6.47 2.63 -22.76
CA PRO A 194 5.23 2.96 -23.45
C PRO A 194 4.94 2.00 -24.61
N SER A 195 3.78 1.33 -24.60
CA SER A 195 3.12 0.86 -25.83
C SER A 195 1.60 0.70 -25.64
N ASP A 196 0.82 1.47 -26.38
CA ASP A 196 -0.65 1.37 -26.52
C ASP A 196 -1.45 1.19 -25.21
N TRP A 197 -2.36 0.21 -25.16
CA TRP A 197 -3.24 -0.08 -24.01
C TRP A 197 -2.50 -0.34 -22.69
N ARG A 198 -1.20 -0.63 -22.74
CA ARG A 198 -0.35 -0.88 -21.58
C ARG A 198 -0.14 0.39 -20.76
N LEU A 199 -0.14 1.56 -21.39
CA LEU A 199 -0.09 2.85 -20.68
C LEU A 199 -1.33 3.06 -19.79
N VAL A 200 -2.52 2.68 -20.29
CA VAL A 200 -3.77 2.80 -19.54
C VAL A 200 -3.75 1.88 -18.33
N ALA A 201 -3.26 0.64 -18.48
CA ALA A 201 -3.11 -0.30 -17.37
C ALA A 201 -2.08 0.16 -16.33
N SER A 202 -0.91 0.59 -16.78
CA SER A 202 0.19 1.08 -15.92
C SER A 202 -0.16 2.36 -15.17
N ILE A 203 -1.16 3.12 -15.63
CA ILE A 203 -1.69 4.28 -14.91
C ILE A 203 -2.84 3.86 -13.99
N LEU A 204 -3.86 3.18 -14.51
CA LEU A 204 -5.08 2.90 -13.74
C LEU A 204 -4.86 1.98 -12.55
N SER A 205 -3.96 1.00 -12.66
CA SER A 205 -3.65 0.09 -11.57
C SER A 205 -3.08 0.84 -10.34
N PRO A 206 -1.94 1.55 -10.44
CA PRO A 206 -1.37 2.27 -9.29
C PRO A 206 -2.14 3.54 -8.91
N VAL A 207 -2.84 4.21 -9.84
CA VAL A 207 -3.54 5.47 -9.55
C VAL A 207 -4.95 5.24 -9.01
N MET A 208 -5.63 4.18 -9.40
CA MET A 208 -7.04 3.94 -9.04
C MET A 208 -7.23 2.67 -8.23
N ALA A 209 -6.79 1.53 -8.76
CA ALA A 209 -7.09 0.23 -8.16
C ALA A 209 -6.40 0.02 -6.82
N ALA A 210 -5.10 0.30 -6.75
CA ALA A 210 -4.31 0.16 -5.53
C ALA A 210 -4.81 1.11 -4.41
N PRO A 211 -4.95 2.44 -4.62
CA PRO A 211 -5.50 3.33 -3.60
C PRO A 211 -6.88 2.92 -3.12
N LEU A 212 -7.75 2.45 -4.02
CA LEU A 212 -9.09 2.03 -3.63
C LEU A 212 -9.06 0.80 -2.71
N ALA A 213 -8.29 -0.22 -3.03
CA ALA A 213 -8.21 -1.42 -2.19
C ALA A 213 -7.45 -1.15 -0.88
N GLU A 214 -6.30 -0.47 -0.99
CA GLU A 214 -5.42 -0.22 0.16
C GLU A 214 -6.09 0.69 1.19
N GLU A 215 -6.76 1.77 0.80
CA GLU A 215 -7.37 2.65 1.80
C GLU A 215 -8.52 1.97 2.56
N PHE A 216 -9.23 1.01 1.94
CA PHE A 216 -10.19 0.19 2.67
C PHE A 216 -9.48 -0.73 3.67
N VAL A 217 -8.43 -1.42 3.26
CA VAL A 217 -7.70 -2.35 4.15
C VAL A 217 -7.01 -1.61 5.28
N PHE A 218 -6.24 -0.58 4.96
CA PHE A 218 -5.41 0.14 5.92
C PHE A 218 -6.22 1.15 6.74
N ARG A 219 -7.17 1.90 6.16
CA ARG A 219 -7.87 2.97 6.90
C ARG A 219 -9.18 2.50 7.51
N VAL A 220 -10.01 1.83 6.72
CA VAL A 220 -11.29 1.29 7.23
C VAL A 220 -11.04 0.08 8.13
N GLY A 221 -10.19 -0.86 7.71
CA GLY A 221 -9.84 -2.07 8.45
C GLY A 221 -8.85 -1.82 9.59
N LEU A 222 -7.55 -1.79 9.27
CA LEU A 222 -6.46 -1.80 10.24
C LEU A 222 -6.47 -0.60 11.19
N PHE A 223 -6.48 0.62 10.65
CA PHE A 223 -6.49 1.86 11.44
C PHE A 223 -7.81 2.00 12.19
N GLY A 224 -8.95 1.77 11.53
CA GLY A 224 -10.26 1.76 12.17
C GLY A 224 -10.31 0.82 13.38
N LEU A 225 -9.73 -0.36 13.26
CA LEU A 225 -9.63 -1.34 14.35
C LEU A 225 -8.67 -0.88 15.45
N ALA A 226 -7.44 -0.49 15.11
CA ALA A 226 -6.45 -0.03 16.08
C ALA A 226 -6.95 1.20 16.87
N ARG A 227 -7.61 2.15 16.20
CA ARG A 227 -8.17 3.36 16.81
C ARG A 227 -9.27 3.11 17.84
N ARG A 228 -9.93 1.95 17.81
CA ARG A 228 -10.91 1.57 18.83
C ARG A 228 -10.26 1.25 20.16
N TYR A 229 -9.02 0.76 20.13
CA TYR A 229 -8.32 0.24 21.31
C TYR A 229 -7.15 1.12 21.75
N THR A 230 -6.69 2.03 20.90
CA THR A 230 -5.59 2.95 21.19
C THR A 230 -5.91 4.37 20.77
N GLY A 231 -5.12 5.35 21.25
CA GLY A 231 -5.16 6.72 20.74
C GLY A 231 -4.75 6.85 19.26
N PHE A 232 -4.85 8.06 18.73
CA PHE A 232 -4.49 8.36 17.34
C PHE A 232 -3.04 7.98 17.01
N TRP A 233 -2.07 8.50 17.79
CA TRP A 233 -0.64 8.33 17.48
C TRP A 233 -0.19 6.85 17.45
N PRO A 234 -0.49 6.01 18.47
CA PRO A 234 -0.10 4.60 18.39
C PRO A 234 -0.72 3.87 17.20
N ALA A 235 -2.01 4.11 16.91
CA ALA A 235 -2.69 3.48 15.77
C ALA A 235 -2.10 3.94 14.42
N ALA A 236 -1.91 5.25 14.25
CA ALA A 236 -1.38 5.84 13.02
C ALA A 236 0.04 5.37 12.74
N ILE A 237 0.91 5.33 13.77
CA ILE A 237 2.31 4.88 13.64
C ILE A 237 2.35 3.40 13.25
N ILE A 238 1.65 2.53 13.98
CA ILE A 238 1.69 1.07 13.72
C ILE A 238 1.18 0.76 12.30
N VAL A 239 0.05 1.36 11.90
CA VAL A 239 -0.52 1.13 10.57
C VAL A 239 0.36 1.72 9.47
N THR A 240 0.98 2.88 9.71
CA THR A 240 1.92 3.47 8.75
C THR A 240 3.15 2.60 8.57
N LEU A 241 3.76 2.11 9.66
CA LEU A 241 4.95 1.27 9.57
C LEU A 241 4.64 -0.02 8.81
N PHE A 242 3.48 -0.61 9.07
CA PHE A 242 3.03 -1.79 8.34
C PHE A 242 2.78 -1.48 6.86
N PHE A 243 2.11 -0.36 6.54
CA PHE A 243 1.93 0.12 5.17
C PHE A 243 3.28 0.31 4.46
N ALA A 244 4.21 1.06 5.06
CA ALA A 244 5.51 1.34 4.48
C ALA A 244 6.34 0.07 4.24
N SER A 245 6.29 -0.91 5.15
CA SER A 245 7.00 -2.18 5.00
C SER A 245 6.57 -3.04 3.80
N LEU A 246 5.40 -2.76 3.22
CA LEU A 246 4.84 -3.48 2.08
C LEU A 246 5.11 -2.78 0.73
N HIS A 247 5.69 -1.58 0.74
CA HIS A 247 5.81 -0.70 -0.44
C HIS A 247 7.23 -0.57 -1.00
N GLY A 248 8.23 -1.16 -0.34
CA GLY A 248 9.60 -1.15 -0.85
C GLY A 248 10.61 -1.73 0.12
N PRO A 249 11.89 -1.78 -0.27
CA PRO A 249 12.97 -2.26 0.57
C PRO A 249 13.05 -1.40 1.83
N VAL A 250 12.91 -2.03 3.00
CA VAL A 250 12.83 -1.33 4.29
C VAL A 250 14.16 -0.63 4.62
N GLU A 251 15.24 -1.16 4.07
CA GLU A 251 16.60 -0.65 4.14
C GLU A 251 16.88 0.57 3.25
N GLN A 252 15.93 1.03 2.43
CA GLN A 252 16.12 2.16 1.52
C GLN A 252 15.35 3.42 1.98
N PRO A 253 16.03 4.39 2.64
CA PRO A 253 15.39 5.59 3.19
C PRO A 253 14.62 6.41 2.16
N GLN A 254 15.10 6.46 0.92
CA GLN A 254 14.50 7.17 -0.20
C GLN A 254 13.09 6.67 -0.57
N TYR A 255 12.73 5.44 -0.18
CA TYR A 255 11.38 4.89 -0.36
C TYR A 255 10.59 4.92 0.94
N ILE A 256 11.17 4.44 2.04
CA ILE A 256 10.43 4.25 3.30
C ILE A 256 9.98 5.57 3.92
N VAL A 257 10.77 6.66 3.78
CA VAL A 257 10.46 7.96 4.40
C VAL A 257 9.27 8.63 3.69
N PRO A 258 9.28 8.84 2.35
CA PRO A 258 8.12 9.42 1.67
C PRO A 258 6.84 8.59 1.87
N VAL A 259 6.94 7.26 1.78
CA VAL A 259 5.80 6.35 1.97
C VAL A 259 5.27 6.41 3.41
N SER A 260 6.13 6.52 4.41
CA SER A 260 5.71 6.66 5.80
C SER A 260 4.99 8.00 6.04
N VAL A 261 5.49 9.09 5.45
CA VAL A 261 4.83 10.40 5.56
C VAL A 261 3.47 10.37 4.86
N LEU A 262 3.35 9.68 3.72
CA LEU A 262 2.07 9.43 3.06
C LEU A 262 1.13 8.65 3.98
N GLY A 263 1.62 7.53 4.53
CA GLY A 263 0.84 6.65 5.38
C GLY A 263 0.24 7.35 6.60
N LEU A 264 1.03 8.19 7.28
CA LEU A 264 0.58 9.01 8.41
C LEU A 264 -0.45 10.06 7.98
N SER A 265 -0.21 10.73 6.85
CA SER A 265 -1.09 11.78 6.33
C SER A 265 -2.45 11.21 5.95
N LEU A 266 -2.49 10.04 5.32
CA LEU A 266 -3.72 9.33 5.00
C LEU A 266 -4.49 8.92 6.27
N CYS A 267 -3.80 8.46 7.33
CA CYS A 267 -4.43 8.20 8.63
C CYS A 267 -5.05 9.47 9.23
N TRP A 268 -4.33 10.60 9.17
CA TRP A 268 -4.82 11.88 9.66
C TRP A 268 -6.03 12.37 8.86
N VAL A 269 -5.96 12.36 7.53
CA VAL A 269 -7.07 12.74 6.64
C VAL A 269 -8.30 11.88 6.90
N TYR A 270 -8.13 10.57 7.09
CA TYR A 270 -9.24 9.69 7.42
C TYR A 270 -9.84 9.97 8.81
N GLU A 271 -9.01 10.23 9.83
CA GLU A 271 -9.46 10.58 11.18
C GLU A 271 -10.31 11.86 11.19
N GLN A 272 -9.88 12.89 10.45
CA GLN A 272 -10.58 14.17 10.36
C GLN A 272 -11.85 14.09 9.50
N SER A 273 -11.78 13.42 8.35
CA SER A 273 -12.89 13.35 7.40
C SER A 273 -13.95 12.31 7.77
N ARG A 274 -13.54 11.24 8.47
CA ARG A 274 -14.34 10.02 8.70
C ARG A 274 -14.95 9.49 7.40
N ASN A 275 -14.22 9.64 6.31
CA ASN A 275 -14.67 9.33 4.96
C ASN A 275 -13.49 8.78 4.14
N VAL A 276 -13.65 7.56 3.63
CA VAL A 276 -12.58 6.83 2.91
C VAL A 276 -12.25 7.47 1.55
N TRP A 277 -13.15 8.25 0.95
CA TRP A 277 -12.90 8.86 -0.35
C TRP A 277 -11.84 9.98 -0.32
N PHE A 278 -11.66 10.65 0.82
CA PHE A 278 -10.61 11.67 0.97
C PHE A 278 -9.19 11.09 0.94
N PRO A 279 -8.84 10.06 1.76
CA PRO A 279 -7.54 9.43 1.63
C PRO A 279 -7.37 8.71 0.29
N VAL A 280 -8.42 8.09 -0.29
CA VAL A 280 -8.35 7.50 -1.65
C VAL A 280 -7.95 8.58 -2.67
N ALA A 281 -8.60 9.74 -2.66
CA ALA A 281 -8.30 10.82 -3.59
C ALA A 281 -6.86 11.35 -3.41
N LEU A 282 -6.42 11.52 -2.16
CA LEU A 282 -5.06 11.99 -1.87
C LEU A 282 -4.00 10.97 -2.32
N HIS A 283 -4.23 9.68 -2.05
CA HIS A 283 -3.33 8.59 -2.42
C HIS A 283 -3.27 8.44 -3.94
N ALA A 284 -4.42 8.39 -4.62
CA ALA A 284 -4.49 8.38 -6.08
C ALA A 284 -3.75 9.56 -6.71
N PHE A 285 -3.94 10.76 -6.18
CA PHE A 285 -3.26 11.95 -6.65
C PHE A 285 -1.74 11.89 -6.41
N HIS A 286 -1.29 11.38 -5.26
CA HIS A 286 0.13 11.16 -5.00
C HIS A 286 0.74 10.21 -6.03
N ASN A 287 0.10 9.06 -6.26
CA ASN A 287 0.60 8.06 -7.21
C ASN A 287 0.62 8.61 -8.64
N ALA A 288 -0.41 9.37 -9.05
CA ALA A 288 -0.42 10.05 -10.34
C ALA A 288 0.70 11.09 -10.47
N SER A 289 0.95 11.85 -9.40
CA SER A 289 2.02 12.87 -9.38
C SER A 289 3.39 12.24 -9.50
N VAL A 290 3.65 11.14 -8.78
CA VAL A 290 4.91 10.38 -8.87
C VAL A 290 5.08 9.82 -10.27
N LEU A 291 4.05 9.19 -10.83
CA LEU A 291 4.09 8.62 -12.18
C LEU A 291 4.37 9.69 -13.25
N LEU A 292 3.72 10.84 -13.16
CA LEU A 292 3.95 11.97 -14.07
C LEU A 292 5.38 12.51 -13.93
N LEU A 293 5.85 12.72 -12.71
CA LEU A 293 7.19 13.26 -12.47
C LEU A 293 8.28 12.29 -12.92
N THR A 294 8.14 10.99 -12.69
CA THR A 294 9.09 10.00 -13.18
C THR A 294 9.05 9.87 -14.70
N GLY A 295 7.86 9.83 -15.31
CA GLY A 295 7.73 9.74 -16.77
C GLY A 295 8.15 11.01 -17.54
N MET A 296 8.35 12.14 -16.85
CA MET A 296 8.92 13.38 -17.43
C MET A 296 10.45 13.46 -17.31
N LEU A 297 11.08 12.54 -16.58
CA LEU A 297 12.54 12.50 -16.34
C LEU A 297 13.29 11.52 -17.25
N GLU A 298 12.58 10.82 -18.14
CA GLU A 298 13.12 10.01 -19.25
C GLU A 298 13.09 10.80 -20.57
#